data_AF-A0A076UAB8-F1
#
_entry.id   AF-A0A076UAB8-F1
#
_cell.length_a   1.000
_cell.length_b   1.000
_cell.length_c   1.000
_cell.angle_alpha   90.00
_cell.angle_beta   90.00
_cell.angle_gamma   90.00
#
_symmetry.space_group_name_H-M   'P 1'
#
loop_
_entity.id
_entity.type
_entity.pdbx_description
1 polymer ?
#
loop_
_entity_poly.entity_id
_entity_poly.type
_entity_poly.pdbx_seq_one_letter_code
_entity_poly.pdbx_strand_id
1 'polypeptide(L)'
;IISQESRAGAVLDNGWGDHGNGFGLMQVDKRYHKIVGTWDSEEHISQGTEILIEFIRRIQAKFPAWPKEHQLKGGISAYNAGDKNVRTYERMDVGTTGDDY
;
A
#
# COMPACT_ATOMS: atom_id res chain seq x y z
N ILE A 1 5.87 3.69 -3.22
CA ILE A 1 4.39 3.82 -3.19
C ILE A 1 3.93 4.77 -4.28
N ILE A 2 3.83 6.10 -4.13
CA ILE A 2 3.24 7.00 -5.16
C ILE A 2 3.79 6.77 -6.59
N SER A 3 5.12 6.69 -6.74
CA SER A 3 5.74 6.43 -8.04
C SER A 3 5.31 5.09 -8.65
N GLN A 4 5.19 4.05 -7.83
CA GLN A 4 4.74 2.72 -8.26
C GLN A 4 3.24 2.70 -8.56
N GLU A 5 2.44 3.29 -7.68
CA GLU A 5 0.97 3.26 -7.74
C GLU A 5 0.39 4.07 -8.89
N SER A 6 0.96 5.25 -9.16
CA SER A 6 0.31 6.21 -10.06
C SER A 6 1.27 6.95 -10.99
N ARG A 7 2.57 6.61 -10.98
CA ARG A 7 3.60 7.41 -11.67
C ARG A 7 3.48 8.90 -11.33
N ALA A 8 3.22 9.19 -10.04
CA ALA A 8 2.90 10.53 -9.55
C ALA A 8 1.69 11.19 -10.24
N GLY A 9 0.65 10.41 -10.50
CA GLY A 9 -0.61 10.85 -11.12
C GLY A 9 -0.66 10.71 -12.65
N ALA A 10 0.47 10.44 -13.32
CA ALA A 10 0.53 10.44 -14.79
C ALA A 10 -0.31 9.34 -15.47
N VAL A 11 -0.72 8.30 -14.73
CA VAL A 11 -1.56 7.20 -15.27
C VAL A 11 -3.00 7.21 -14.73
N LEU A 12 -3.40 8.25 -14.00
CA LEU A 12 -4.73 8.35 -13.40
C LEU A 12 -5.73 9.07 -14.33
N ASP A 13 -6.98 8.61 -14.32
CA ASP A 13 -8.12 9.31 -14.92
C ASP A 13 -8.96 9.97 -13.83
N ASN A 14 -8.89 11.30 -13.71
CA ASN A 14 -9.56 12.07 -12.66
C ASN A 14 -9.31 11.51 -11.25
N GLY A 15 -8.07 11.08 -11.00
CA GLY A 15 -7.66 10.49 -9.73
C GLY A 15 -7.92 8.98 -9.59
N TRP A 16 -8.56 8.34 -10.55
CA TRP A 16 -8.87 6.91 -10.49
C TRP A 16 -7.88 6.08 -11.31
N GLY A 17 -7.48 4.95 -10.73
CA GLY A 17 -6.74 3.86 -11.38
C GLY A 17 -7.36 2.51 -11.01
N ASP A 18 -6.65 1.40 -11.29
CA ASP A 18 -7.11 0.02 -11.07
C ASP A 18 -8.60 -0.22 -11.43
N HIS A 19 -8.96 0.02 -12.69
CA HIS A 19 -10.33 -0.16 -13.18
C HIS A 19 -11.39 0.60 -12.35
N GLY A 20 -11.00 1.73 -11.77
CA GLY A 20 -11.84 2.58 -10.93
C GLY A 20 -11.90 2.18 -9.46
N ASN A 21 -11.03 1.30 -8.96
CA ASN A 21 -11.00 0.92 -7.54
C ASN A 21 -9.98 1.72 -6.73
N GLY A 22 -8.79 1.97 -7.29
CA GLY A 22 -7.74 2.74 -6.66
C GLY A 22 -7.95 4.24 -6.84
N PHE A 23 -7.89 5.00 -5.75
CA PHE A 23 -8.06 6.45 -5.75
C PHE A 23 -6.77 7.18 -5.36
N GLY A 24 -6.48 8.24 -6.11
CA GLY A 24 -5.42 9.22 -5.87
C GLY A 24 -4.00 8.73 -5.97
N LEU A 25 -3.06 9.59 -5.56
CA LEU A 25 -1.62 9.39 -5.74
C LEU A 25 -1.10 8.09 -5.14
N MET A 26 -1.65 7.67 -4.00
CA MET A 26 -1.33 6.42 -3.31
C MET A 26 -2.29 5.26 -3.61
N GLN A 27 -3.24 5.43 -4.54
CA GLN A 27 -4.19 4.38 -4.97
C GLN A 27 -4.92 3.66 -3.82
N VAL A 28 -5.52 4.45 -2.91
CA VAL A 28 -6.36 3.90 -1.82
C VAL A 28 -7.56 3.17 -2.42
N ASP A 29 -7.71 1.90 -2.07
CA ASP A 29 -8.76 1.05 -2.63
C ASP A 29 -10.12 1.29 -1.95
N LYS A 30 -11.08 1.79 -2.74
CA LYS A 30 -12.45 2.10 -2.29
C LYS A 30 -13.24 0.88 -1.78
N ARG A 31 -12.82 -0.33 -2.12
CA ARG A 31 -13.48 -1.58 -1.68
C ARG A 31 -13.22 -1.85 -0.20
N TYR A 32 -12.13 -1.31 0.35
CA TYR A 32 -11.70 -1.54 1.73
C TYR A 32 -11.72 -0.26 2.57
N HIS A 33 -11.66 0.92 1.95
CA HIS A 33 -11.57 2.20 2.64
C HIS A 33 -12.57 3.22 2.09
N LYS A 34 -13.09 4.07 2.97
CA LYS A 34 -13.82 5.28 2.57
C LYS A 34 -12.81 6.33 2.13
N ILE A 35 -12.90 6.79 0.89
CA ILE A 35 -12.03 7.82 0.32
C ILE A 35 -12.23 9.18 1.01
N VAL A 36 -11.12 9.90 1.26
CA VAL A 36 -11.12 11.28 1.78
C VAL A 36 -10.23 12.19 0.93
N GLY A 37 -10.51 13.50 0.95
CA GLY A 37 -9.72 14.49 0.23
C GLY A 37 -9.93 14.48 -1.29
N THR A 38 -9.11 15.29 -1.99
CA THR A 38 -8.96 15.16 -3.45
C THR A 38 -7.83 14.19 -3.75
N TRP A 39 -7.79 13.68 -4.97
CA TRP A 39 -6.88 12.60 -5.40
C TRP A 39 -5.38 12.93 -5.19
N ASP A 40 -5.04 14.20 -5.06
CA ASP A 40 -3.72 14.78 -4.89
C ASP A 40 -3.56 15.59 -3.59
N SER A 41 -4.56 15.60 -2.70
CA SER A 41 -4.50 16.42 -1.48
C SER A 41 -3.65 15.82 -0.37
N GLU A 42 -3.30 16.67 0.60
CA GLU A 42 -2.63 16.26 1.83
C GLU A 42 -3.46 15.24 2.62
N GLU A 43 -4.79 15.39 2.66
CA GLU A 43 -5.69 14.44 3.32
C GLU A 43 -5.62 13.05 2.67
N HIS A 44 -5.51 12.98 1.34
CA HIS A 44 -5.35 11.72 0.63
C HIS A 44 -4.00 11.05 0.92
N ILE A 45 -2.92 11.83 0.90
CA ILE A 45 -1.58 11.33 1.24
C ILE A 45 -1.53 10.86 2.70
N SER A 46 -2.18 11.60 3.61
CA SER A 46 -2.31 11.23 5.02
C SER A 46 -3.06 9.92 5.17
N GLN A 47 -4.20 9.75 4.50
CA GLN A 47 -4.96 8.51 4.50
C GLN A 47 -4.12 7.32 4.01
N GLY A 48 -3.48 7.45 2.84
CA GLY A 48 -2.64 6.39 2.29
C GLY A 48 -1.49 6.01 3.22
N THR A 49 -0.91 6.99 3.89
CA THR A 49 0.18 6.79 4.86
C THR A 49 -0.30 6.12 6.16
N GLU A 50 -1.49 6.46 6.65
CA GLU A 50 -2.10 5.80 7.82
C GLU A 50 -2.37 4.32 7.57
N ILE A 51 -2.88 3.97 6.38
CA ILE A 51 -3.09 2.58 5.95
C ILE A 51 -1.75 1.82 5.92
N LEU A 52 -0.69 2.44 5.37
CA LEU A 52 0.65 1.86 5.39
C LEU A 52 1.16 1.62 6.82
N ILE A 53 1.00 2.61 7.71
CA ILE A 53 1.39 2.49 9.12
C ILE A 53 0.63 1.34 9.78
N GLU A 54 -0.65 1.16 9.48
CA GLU A 54 -1.44 0.03 9.97
C GLU A 54 -0.86 -1.31 9.52
N PHE A 55 -0.51 -1.45 8.23
CA PHE A 55 0.14 -2.66 7.73
C PHE A 55 1.50 -2.91 8.36
N ILE A 56 2.33 -1.88 8.55
CA ILE A 56 3.60 -2.00 9.27
C ILE A 56 3.34 -2.54 10.69
N ARG A 57 2.36 -2.00 11.42
CA ARG A 57 2.01 -2.48 12.77
C ARG A 57 1.53 -3.94 12.76
N ARG A 58 0.72 -4.33 11.77
CA ARG A 58 0.28 -5.73 11.60
C ARG A 58 1.45 -6.66 11.36
N ILE A 59 2.41 -6.28 10.51
CA ILE A 59 3.61 -7.06 10.24
C ILE A 59 4.54 -7.13 11.45
N GLN A 60 4.69 -6.04 12.19
CA GLN A 60 5.43 -6.03 13.46
C GLN A 60 4.84 -7.02 14.47
N ALA A 61 3.51 -7.06 14.59
CA ALA A 61 2.82 -8.01 15.46
C ALA A 61 2.93 -9.46 14.96
N LYS A 62 2.87 -9.66 13.65
CA LYS A 62 2.94 -10.99 13.01
C LYS A 62 4.34 -11.61 13.06
N PHE A 63 5.39 -10.79 12.92
CA PHE A 63 6.79 -11.21 12.91
C PHE A 63 7.63 -10.38 13.90
N PRO A 64 7.40 -10.53 15.21
CA PRO A 64 8.05 -9.69 16.22
C PRO A 64 9.57 -9.90 16.30
N ALA A 65 10.06 -11.07 15.86
CA ALA A 65 11.48 -11.41 15.83
C ALA A 65 12.24 -10.83 14.61
N TRP A 66 11.54 -10.28 13.61
CA TRP A 66 12.19 -9.66 12.47
C TRP A 66 12.85 -8.32 12.86
N PRO A 67 13.99 -7.95 12.25
CA PRO A 67 14.52 -6.60 12.31
C PRO A 67 13.50 -5.56 11.85
N LYS A 68 13.63 -4.32 12.32
CA LYS A 68 12.68 -3.24 12.02
C LYS A 68 12.61 -2.95 10.52
N GLU A 69 13.71 -3.11 9.82
CA GLU A 69 13.86 -2.95 8.38
C GLU A 69 13.07 -4.02 7.61
N HIS A 70 13.07 -5.25 8.12
CA HIS A 70 12.30 -6.36 7.54
C HIS A 70 10.80 -6.18 7.80
N GLN A 71 10.43 -5.68 8.98
CA GLN A 71 9.05 -5.34 9.31
C GLN A 71 8.54 -4.17 8.43
N LEU A 72 9.38 -3.17 8.19
CA LEU A 72 9.09 -2.07 7.27
C LEU A 72 8.87 -2.59 5.85
N LYS A 73 9.80 -3.42 5.33
CA LYS A 73 9.64 -4.02 3.99
C LYS A 73 8.35 -4.84 3.90
N GLY A 74 8.07 -5.68 4.89
CA GLY A 74 6.84 -6.47 4.92
C GLY A 74 5.58 -5.59 4.99
N GLY A 75 5.61 -4.46 5.69
CA GLY A 75 4.50 -3.50 5.72
C GLY A 75 4.23 -2.85 4.36
N ILE A 76 5.28 -2.57 3.59
CA ILE A 76 5.17 -2.03 2.21
C ILE A 76 4.60 -3.11 1.28
N SER A 77 5.10 -4.35 1.35
CA SER A 77 4.58 -5.48 0.58
C SER A 77 3.09 -5.76 0.90
N ALA A 78 2.74 -5.69 2.19
CA ALA A 78 1.36 -5.84 2.66
C ALA A 78 0.43 -4.69 2.22
N TYR A 79 0.95 -3.51 1.89
CA TYR A 79 0.15 -2.42 1.34
C TYR A 79 -0.51 -2.81 0.01
N ASN A 80 0.19 -3.60 -0.81
CA ASN A 80 -0.30 -4.07 -2.10
C ASN A 80 -1.17 -5.34 -1.98
N ALA A 81 -0.69 -6.36 -1.27
CA ALA A 81 -1.31 -7.70 -1.26
C ALA A 81 -1.98 -8.10 0.07
N GLY A 82 -1.98 -7.21 1.05
CA GLY A 82 -2.47 -7.46 2.40
C GLY A 82 -1.51 -8.27 3.27
N ASP A 83 -1.65 -8.15 4.60
CA ASP A 83 -0.75 -8.76 5.59
C ASP A 83 -0.76 -10.30 5.58
N LYS A 84 -1.81 -10.93 5.03
CA LYS A 84 -1.89 -12.39 4.86
C LYS A 84 -0.92 -12.91 3.79
N ASN A 85 -0.56 -12.09 2.79
CA ASN A 85 0.38 -12.48 1.75
C ASN A 85 1.80 -12.64 2.28
N VAL A 86 2.20 -11.77 3.22
CA VAL A 86 3.53 -11.79 3.83
C VAL A 86 3.68 -12.99 4.77
N ARG A 87 4.35 -14.05 4.32
CA ARG A 87 4.53 -15.32 5.07
C ARG A 87 5.98 -15.56 5.49
N THR A 88 6.93 -15.15 4.67
CA THR A 88 8.38 -15.23 4.92
C THR A 88 9.05 -13.96 4.43
N TYR A 89 10.27 -13.70 4.88
CA TYR A 89 11.00 -12.50 4.48
C TYR A 89 11.42 -12.57 3.01
N GLU A 90 11.94 -13.71 2.58
CA GLU A 90 12.55 -13.92 1.27
C GLU A 90 11.53 -13.95 0.13
N ARG A 91 10.26 -14.14 0.44
CA ARG A 91 9.18 -14.35 -0.54
C ARG A 91 7.92 -13.52 -0.24
N MET A 92 8.05 -12.43 0.52
CA MET A 92 6.91 -11.58 0.87
C MET A 92 6.22 -10.98 -0.35
N ASP A 93 6.98 -10.73 -1.42
CA ASP A 93 6.48 -10.08 -2.64
C ASP A 93 5.86 -11.08 -3.63
N VAL A 94 6.02 -12.40 -3.43
CA VAL A 94 5.31 -13.38 -4.28
C VAL A 94 3.81 -13.25 -4.02
N GLY A 95 3.06 -12.85 -5.05
CA GLY A 95 1.63 -12.53 -5.00
C GLY A 95 1.30 -11.04 -4.93
N THR A 96 2.29 -10.14 -4.84
CA THR A 96 2.08 -8.71 -5.09
C THR A 96 2.00 -8.44 -6.60
N THR A 97 1.53 -7.25 -6.99
CA THR A 97 1.54 -6.83 -8.39
C THR A 97 2.97 -6.88 -8.94
N GLY A 98 3.22 -7.75 -9.93
CA GLY A 98 4.55 -7.93 -10.53
C GLY A 98 5.48 -8.88 -9.77
N ASP A 99 5.03 -9.42 -8.64
CA ASP A 99 5.81 -10.20 -7.68
C ASP A 99 7.04 -9.45 -7.11
N ASP A 100 7.04 -8.11 -7.16
CA ASP A 100 8.22 -7.27 -6.90
C ASP A 100 7.95 -5.93 -6.16
N TYR A 101 6.73 -5.74 -5.64
CA TYR A 101 6.27 -4.50 -4.99
C TYR A 101 7.14 -4.04 -3.80
#